data_AF-A0A838TJB0-F1
#
_entry.id   AF-A0A838TJB0-F1
#
_cell.length_a   1.000
_cell.length_b   1.000
_cell.length_c   1.000
_cell.angle_alpha   90.00
_cell.angle_beta   90.00
_cell.angle_gamma   90.00
#
_symmetry.space_group_name_H-M   'P 1'
#
loop_
_entity.id
_entity.type
_entity.pdbx_description
1 polymer ?
#
loop_
_entity_poly.entity_id
_entity_poly.type
_entity_poly.pdbx_seq_one_letter_code
_entity_poly.pdbx_strand_id
1 'polypeptide(L)' 'MIAFNDNWQDTQQTEIEAAGMAPTAKLESVIVATLSPAPYTVVLRGKNNAVGVALVEAYQLDD' A
#
# COMPACT_ATOMS: atom_id res chain seq x y z
N MET A 1 -7.99 -0.28 11.96
CA MET A 1 -7.01 -0.42 10.86
C MET A 1 -7.61 -1.38 9.86
N ILE A 2 -7.71 -1.01 8.59
CA ILE A 2 -8.30 -1.85 7.54
C ILE A 2 -7.27 -2.75 6.84
N ALA A 3 -6.03 -2.26 6.71
CA ALA A 3 -4.88 -2.96 6.17
C ALA A 3 -3.59 -2.25 6.61
N PHE A 4 -2.47 -2.97 6.53
CA PHE A 4 -1.13 -2.45 6.74
C PHE A 4 -0.15 -3.28 5.90
N ASN A 5 0.86 -2.63 5.35
CA ASN A 5 1.96 -3.30 4.68
C ASN A 5 3.26 -2.51 4.85
N ASP A 6 4.38 -3.22 4.87
CA ASP A 6 5.74 -2.67 4.96
C ASP A 6 6.52 -3.06 3.70
N ASN A 7 6.56 -4.35 3.36
CA ASN A 7 7.11 -4.87 2.11
C ASN A 7 5.98 -5.47 1.27
N TRP A 8 5.77 -4.94 0.07
CA TRP A 8 4.60 -5.26 -0.77
C TRP A 8 4.37 -6.77 -0.99
N GLN A 9 5.46 -7.56 -1.04
CA GLN A 9 5.41 -9.00 -1.26
C GLN A 9 4.97 -9.82 -0.04
N ASP A 10 4.97 -9.25 1.16
CA ASP A 10 4.76 -10.03 2.40
C ASP A 10 3.31 -10.53 2.55
N THR A 11 2.33 -9.85 1.97
CA THR A 11 0.91 -10.12 2.22
C THR A 11 0.01 -10.19 0.99
N GLN A 12 0.20 -9.33 -0.01
CA GLN A 12 -0.75 -9.14 -1.12
C GLN A 12 -0.09 -9.23 -2.49
N GLN A 13 1.00 -10.01 -2.60
CA GLN A 13 1.84 -10.05 -3.80
C GLN A 13 1.00 -10.33 -5.06
N THR A 14 0.17 -11.38 -5.04
CA THR A 14 -0.62 -11.81 -6.19
C THR A 14 -1.63 -10.73 -6.62
N GLU A 15 -2.33 -10.11 -5.67
CA GLU A 15 -3.31 -9.07 -5.94
C GLU A 15 -2.65 -7.79 -6.47
N ILE A 16 -1.49 -7.43 -5.91
CA ILE A 16 -0.71 -6.26 -6.35
C ILE A 16 -0.16 -6.48 -7.76
N GLU A 17 0.32 -7.67 -8.07
CA GLU A 17 0.77 -8.06 -9.41
C GLU A 17 -0.39 -8.05 -10.42
N ALA A 18 -1.54 -8.60 -10.04
CA ALA A 18 -2.75 -8.60 -10.86
C ALA A 18 -3.26 -7.18 -11.14
N ALA A 19 -3.11 -6.26 -10.19
CA ALA A 19 -3.45 -4.84 -10.35
C ALA A 19 -2.46 -4.07 -11.25
N GLY A 20 -1.32 -4.67 -11.64
CA GLY A 20 -0.26 -3.98 -12.38
C GLY A 20 0.44 -2.87 -11.58
N MET A 21 0.30 -2.87 -10.26
CA MET A 21 0.83 -1.86 -9.33
C MET A 21 2.04 -2.38 -8.54
N ALA A 22 2.69 -3.44 -9.03
CA ALA A 22 3.85 -4.02 -8.39
C ALA A 22 5.07 -3.07 -8.47
N PRO A 23 5.60 -2.59 -7.34
CA PRO A 23 6.78 -1.74 -7.35
C PRO A 23 8.04 -2.57 -7.61
N THR A 24 9.09 -1.91 -8.14
CA THR A 24 10.36 -2.58 -8.43
C THR A 24 11.16 -2.91 -7.17
N ALA A 25 11.02 -2.12 -6.11
CA ALA A 25 11.75 -2.29 -4.87
C ALA A 25 10.95 -3.12 -3.87
N LYS A 26 11.56 -4.19 -3.34
CA LYS A 26 10.90 -5.11 -2.39
C LYS A 26 10.49 -4.45 -1.07
N LEU A 27 11.16 -3.37 -0.69
CA LEU A 27 10.93 -2.64 0.57
C LEU A 27 9.89 -1.53 0.45
N GLU A 28 9.21 -1.40 -0.70
CA GLU A 28 8.10 -0.48 -0.84
C GLU A 28 6.82 -1.10 -0.32
N SER A 29 5.94 -0.25 0.21
CA SER A 29 4.66 -0.64 0.78
C SER A 29 3.54 -0.39 -0.23
N VAL A 30 2.71 -1.39 -0.48
CA VAL A 30 1.49 -1.27 -1.30
C VAL A 30 0.34 -1.97 -0.59
N ILE A 31 -0.85 -1.38 -0.66
CA ILE A 31 -2.09 -1.96 -0.15
C ILE A 31 -3.10 -1.93 -1.29
N VAL A 32 -3.64 -3.10 -1.64
CA VAL A 32 -4.81 -3.22 -2.52
C VAL A 32 -6.00 -3.60 -1.64
N ALA A 33 -7.08 -2.83 -1.69
CA ALA A 33 -8.26 -3.11 -0.88
C ALA A 33 -9.53 -2.65 -1.58
N THR A 34 -10.58 -3.48 -1.50
CA THR A 34 -11.94 -3.08 -1.86
C THR A 34 -12.57 -2.36 -0.68
N LEU A 35 -12.96 -1.10 -0.88
CA LEU A 35 -13.52 -0.25 0.17
C LEU A 35 -15.00 0.03 -0.10
N SER A 36 -15.84 -0.10 0.93
CA SER A 36 -17.21 0.41 0.84
C SER A 36 -17.20 1.95 0.81
N PRO A 37 -18.20 2.62 0.23
CA PRO A 37 -18.24 4.08 0.20
C PRO A 37 -18.25 4.69 1.60
N ALA A 38 -17.12 5.30 2.00
CA ALA A 38 -16.92 5.98 3.28
C ALA A 38 -15.62 6.82 3.21
N PRO A 39 -15.42 7.80 4.10
CA PRO A 39 -14.13 8.48 4.23
C PRO A 39 -13.09 7.56 4.88
N TYR A 40 -11.87 7.55 4.33
CA TYR A 40 -10.73 6.79 4.85
C TYR A 40 -9.49 7.68 4.99
N THR A 41 -8.61 7.31 5.92
CA THR A 41 -7.35 8.00 6.19
C THR A 41 -6.19 7.05 5.93
N VAL A 42 -5.21 7.49 5.15
CA VAL A 42 -3.92 6.81 5.01
C VAL A 42 -2.97 7.33 6.08
N VAL A 43 -2.29 6.42 6.76
CA VAL A 43 -1.29 6.74 7.78
C VAL A 43 0.06 6.20 7.32
N LEU A 44 1.01 7.10 7.09
CA LEU A 44 2.40 6.76 6.77
C LEU A 44 3.26 6.81 8.03
N ARG A 45 4.10 5.79 8.24
CA ARG A 45 5.05 5.73 9.35
C ARG A 45 6.33 5.03 8.92
N GLY A 46 7.48 5.58 9.28
CA GLY A 46 8.76 4.90 9.10
C GLY A 46 8.88 3.68 10.02
N LYS A 47 9.33 2.55 9.44
CA LYS A 47 9.60 1.31 10.19
C LYS A 47 10.59 1.59 11.32
N ASN A 48 10.33 1.02 12.50
CA ASN A 48 11.16 1.22 13.70
C ASN A 48 11.38 2.70 14.08
N ASN A 49 10.41 3.58 13.79
CA ASN A 49 10.50 5.03 13.99
C ASN A 49 11.60 5.71 13.17
N ALA A 50 11.98 5.13 12.03
CA ALA A 50 12.85 5.82 11.08
C ALA A 50 12.19 7.10 10.57
N VAL A 51 13.03 8.07 10.18
CA VAL A 51 12.60 9.35 9.60
C VAL A 51 13.11 9.45 8.17
N GLY A 52 12.39 10.20 7.34
CA GLY A 52 12.71 10.40 5.94
C GLY A 52 11.59 11.11 5.20
N VAL A 53 11.77 11.25 3.89
CA VAL A 53 10.75 11.73 2.96
C VAL A 53 10.12 10.51 2.29
N ALA A 54 8.80 10.48 2.20
CA ALA A 54 8.07 9.47 1.46
C ALA A 54 6.91 10.13 0.71
N LEU A 55 6.53 9.50 -0.39
CA LEU A 55 5.39 9.87 -1.22
C LEU A 55 4.26 8.85 -0.96
N VAL A 56 3.04 9.35 -0.85
CA VAL A 56 1.84 8.53 -0.75
C VAL A 56 0.91 8.91 -1.88
N GLU A 57 0.47 7.91 -2.62
CA GLU A 57 -0.47 8.06 -3.73
C GLU A 57 -1.63 7.09 -3.51
N ALA A 58 -2.83 7.53 -3.90
CA ALA A 58 -4.03 6.71 -3.84
C ALA A 58 -4.65 6.67 -5.23
N TYR A 59 -4.86 5.45 -5.72
CA TYR A 59 -5.44 5.19 -7.02
C TYR A 59 -6.73 4.42 -6.82
N GLN A 60 -7.76 4.82 -7.57
CA GLN A 60 -8.90 3.95 -7.78
C GLN A 60 -8.54 3.00 -8.91
N LEU A 61 -8.54 1.70 -8.62
CA LEU A 61 -8.39 0.68 -9.64
C LEU A 61 -9.77 0.48 -10.27
N ASP A 62 -9.83 0.60 -11.60
CA ASP A 62 -11.03 0.24 -12.36
C ASP A 62 -11.10 -1.30 -12.43
N ASP A 63 -12.33 -1.83 -12.38
CA ASP A 63 -12.61 -3.26 -12.61
C ASP A 63 -12.53 -3.63 -14.10
#